data_AF-A0A0G2A7G2-F1
#
_entry.id   AF-A0A0G2A7G2-F1
#
_cell.length_a   1.000
_cell.length_b   1.000
_cell.length_c   1.000
_cell.angle_alpha   90.00
_cell.angle_beta   90.00
_cell.angle_gamma   90.00
#
_symmetry.space_group_name_H-M   'P 1'
#
loop_
_entity.id
_entity.type
_entity.pdbx_description
1 polymer ?
#
loop_
_entity_poly.entity_id
_entity_poly.type
_entity_poly.pdbx_seq_one_letter_code
_entity_poly.pdbx_strand_id
1 'polypeptide(L)'
;MTAVLEGSRVFLVEVQALVETSVFANPIRRATGFSEKRLLMLSAILSRRAGLKLADKDIYVNVVGGLRLTEPSADLAVCLAIAGALEKIVLKTQTIVFGEVGLGGELRKVPGMERREKESKRLGFETIVSPTTTKTLKDLLK
;
A
#
# COMPACT_ATOMS: atom_id res chain seq x y z
N MET A 1 -4.73 -4.80 -5.30
CA MET A 1 -5.79 -3.78 -5.53
C MET A 1 -6.06 -3.03 -4.25
N THR A 2 -6.42 -1.74 -4.34
CA THR A 2 -6.93 -0.92 -3.23
C THR A 2 -8.31 -0.37 -3.54
N ALA A 3 -9.13 -0.18 -2.51
CA ALA A 3 -10.41 0.51 -2.61
C ALA A 3 -10.22 1.95 -2.15
N VAL A 4 -10.49 2.93 -3.02
CA VAL A 4 -10.43 4.37 -2.73
C VAL A 4 -11.80 5.04 -2.82
N LEU A 5 -12.02 6.08 -2.03
CA LEU A 5 -13.23 6.89 -2.01
C LEU A 5 -12.98 8.22 -2.72
N GLU A 6 -13.86 8.54 -3.65
CA GLU A 6 -13.98 9.86 -4.25
C GLU A 6 -15.43 10.34 -4.06
N GLY A 7 -15.60 11.29 -3.12
CA GLY A 7 -16.91 11.67 -2.61
C GLY A 7 -17.63 10.49 -1.95
N SER A 8 -18.70 10.03 -2.58
CA SER A 8 -19.50 8.89 -2.11
C SER A 8 -19.19 7.57 -2.83
N ARG A 9 -18.44 7.61 -3.93
CA ARG A 9 -18.17 6.45 -4.79
C ARG A 9 -16.89 5.75 -4.36
N VAL A 10 -16.93 4.42 -4.40
CA VAL A 10 -15.75 3.56 -4.19
C VAL A 10 -15.19 3.17 -5.55
N PHE A 11 -13.92 3.46 -5.78
CA PHE A 11 -13.17 3.04 -6.96
C PHE A 11 -12.13 2.00 -6.55
N LEU A 12 -11.93 1.01 -7.42
CA LEU A 12 -10.88 0.02 -7.23
C LEU A 12 -9.70 0.38 -8.11
N VAL A 13 -8.51 0.45 -7.51
CA VAL A 13 -7.31 0.92 -8.19
C VAL A 13 -6.17 -0.05 -7.92
N GLU A 14 -5.39 -0.33 -8.95
CA GLU A 14 -4.19 -1.14 -8.81
C GLU A 14 -3.01 -0.25 -8.46
N VAL A 15 -2.26 -0.67 -7.43
CA VAL A 15 -0.99 -0.07 -7.04
C VAL A 15 0.07 -1.11 -7.32
N GLN A 16 1.08 -0.70 -8.08
CA GLN A 16 2.23 -1.51 -8.44
C GLN A 16 3.48 -0.90 -7.83
N ALA A 17 4.44 -1.75 -7.49
CA ALA A 17 5.76 -1.32 -7.08
C ALA A 17 6.83 -2.11 -7.81
N LEU A 18 7.96 -1.46 -8.06
CA LEU A 18 9.21 -2.07 -8.51
C LEU A 18 10.29 -1.68 -7.51
N VAL A 19 11.03 -2.67 -7.03
CA VAL A 19 12.11 -2.50 -6.06
C VAL A 19 13.35 -3.17 -6.61
N GLU A 20 14.46 -2.45 -6.70
CA GLU A 20 15.74 -2.95 -7.21
C GLU A 20 16.90 -2.37 -6.39
N THR A 21 18.05 -3.03 -6.41
CA THR A 21 19.27 -2.52 -5.80
C THR A 21 19.74 -1.26 -6.52
N SER A 22 19.92 -0.18 -5.75
CA SER A 22 20.37 1.10 -6.27
C SER A 22 21.82 1.03 -6.75
N VAL A 23 22.08 1.65 -7.90
CA VAL A 23 23.44 1.94 -8.37
C VAL A 23 23.95 3.31 -7.90
N PHE A 24 23.09 4.11 -7.27
CA PHE A 24 23.38 5.44 -6.77
C PHE A 24 23.66 5.42 -5.26
N ALA A 25 24.45 6.39 -4.78
CA ALA A 25 24.69 6.61 -3.36
C ALA A 25 23.40 6.95 -2.59
N ASN A 26 22.48 7.67 -3.23
CA ASN A 26 21.16 7.98 -2.70
C ASN A 26 20.09 7.25 -3.53
N PRO A 27 19.44 6.21 -2.99
CA PRO A 27 18.45 5.45 -3.74
C PRO A 27 17.22 6.27 -4.13
N ILE A 28 16.74 6.01 -5.33
CA ILE A 28 15.62 6.66 -5.99
C ILE A 28 14.32 6.22 -5.33
N ARG A 29 13.43 7.18 -5.06
CA ARG A 29 12.06 6.91 -4.60
C ARG A 29 11.11 7.76 -5.43
N ARG A 30 10.44 7.13 -6.39
CA ARG A 30 9.58 7.80 -7.37
C ARG A 30 8.18 7.24 -7.33
N ALA A 31 7.21 8.12 -7.57
CA ALA A 31 5.81 7.75 -7.58
C ALA A 31 5.06 8.42 -8.74
N THR A 32 4.26 7.64 -9.46
CA THR A 32 3.29 8.12 -10.45
C THR A 32 1.88 7.87 -9.93
N GLY A 33 1.08 8.94 -9.80
CA GLY A 33 -0.27 8.87 -9.23
C GLY A 33 -0.32 8.72 -7.70
N PHE A 34 0.82 8.78 -7.01
CA PHE A 34 0.92 8.79 -5.54
C PHE A 34 1.92 9.86 -5.07
N SER A 35 1.84 10.27 -3.80
CA SER A 35 2.73 11.28 -3.24
C SER A 35 4.12 10.73 -2.93
N GLU A 36 5.17 11.31 -3.53
CA GLU A 36 6.56 10.96 -3.22
C GLU A 36 6.91 11.21 -1.73
N LYS A 37 6.32 12.23 -1.10
CA LYS A 37 6.51 12.50 0.34
C LYS A 37 5.94 11.37 1.19
N ARG A 38 4.75 10.85 0.84
CA ARG A 38 4.17 9.68 1.52
C ARG A 38 5.00 8.44 1.24
N LEU A 39 5.48 8.24 0.01
CA LEU A 39 6.35 7.11 -0.33
C LEU A 39 7.63 7.10 0.52
N LEU A 40 8.30 8.24 0.68
CA LEU A 40 9.48 8.37 1.54
C LEU A 40 9.17 7.95 2.98
N MET A 41 8.06 8.45 3.53
CA MET A 41 7.62 8.12 4.88
C MET A 41 7.29 6.63 5.04
N LEU A 42 6.49 6.07 4.14
CA LEU A 42 6.11 4.64 4.16
C LEU A 42 7.32 3.73 4.00
N SER A 43 8.29 4.10 3.16
CA SER A 43 9.56 3.38 3.02
C SER A 43 10.34 3.33 4.35
N ALA A 44 10.39 4.47 5.06
CA ALA A 44 11.03 4.54 6.38
C ALA A 44 10.28 3.68 7.43
N ILE A 45 8.95 3.69 7.42
CA ILE A 45 8.12 2.87 8.31
C ILE A 45 8.35 1.37 8.03
N LEU A 46 8.29 0.94 6.76
CA LEU A 46 8.56 -0.45 6.38
C LEU A 46 9.95 -0.89 6.85
N SER A 47 10.96 -0.05 6.64
CA SER A 47 12.32 -0.35 7.09
C SER A 47 12.42 -0.47 8.61
N ARG A 48 11.90 0.51 9.35
CA ARG A 48 12.09 0.59 10.80
C ARG A 48 11.14 -0.29 11.61
N ARG A 49 9.92 -0.52 11.12
CA ARG A 49 8.83 -1.19 11.87
C ARG A 49 8.57 -2.61 11.39
N ALA A 50 8.68 -2.85 10.07
CA ALA A 50 8.53 -4.19 9.50
C ALA A 50 9.88 -4.90 9.27
N GLY A 51 11.00 -4.19 9.35
CA GLY A 51 12.34 -4.78 9.25
C GLY A 51 12.83 -5.01 7.81
N LEU A 52 12.16 -4.41 6.82
CA LEU A 52 12.53 -4.56 5.41
C LEU A 52 13.84 -3.82 5.09
N LYS A 53 14.72 -4.48 4.34
CA LYS A 53 16.01 -3.91 3.91
C LYS A 53 15.83 -3.03 2.66
N LEU A 54 15.34 -1.81 2.87
CA LEU A 54 15.05 -0.82 1.82
C LEU A 54 16.08 0.32 1.72
N ALA A 55 17.16 0.25 2.52
CA ALA A 55 18.11 1.35 2.65
C ALA A 55 18.90 1.61 1.36
N ASP A 56 19.21 0.55 0.62
CA ASP A 56 20.00 0.50 -0.62
C ASP A 56 19.12 0.24 -1.86
N LYS A 57 17.79 0.38 -1.74
CA LYS A 57 16.85 0.02 -2.81
C LYS A 57 16.24 1.24 -3.46
N ASP A 58 16.26 1.23 -4.79
CA ASP A 58 15.41 2.08 -5.61
C ASP A 58 13.98 1.55 -5.53
N ILE A 59 13.02 2.46 -5.35
CA ILE A 59 11.60 2.15 -5.20
C ILE A 59 10.80 3.02 -6.17
N TYR A 60 10.06 2.36 -7.05
CA TYR A 60 9.13 3.00 -7.97
C TYR A 60 7.73 2.52 -7.63
N VAL A 61 6.79 3.46 -7.49
CA VAL A 61 5.38 3.15 -7.28
C VAL A 61 4.56 3.73 -8.42
N ASN A 62 3.68 2.91 -8.98
CA ASN A 62 2.77 3.32 -10.05
C ASN A 62 1.32 3.03 -9.67
N VAL A 63 0.46 4.03 -9.84
CA VAL A 63 -0.98 3.87 -9.75
C VAL A 63 -1.52 3.66 -11.17
N VAL A 64 -2.09 2.49 -11.41
CA VAL A 64 -2.56 2.09 -12.74
C VAL A 64 -3.81 2.89 -13.12
N GLY A 65 -3.96 3.18 -14.42
CA GLY A 65 -5.14 3.85 -14.97
C GLY A 65 -5.09 5.39 -14.89
N GLY A 66 -3.93 5.99 -14.59
CA GLY A 66 -3.75 7.44 -14.58
C GLY A 66 -4.43 8.17 -13.42
N LEU A 67 -4.97 7.42 -12.45
CA LEU A 67 -5.62 7.95 -11.27
C LEU A 67 -4.61 8.51 -10.26
N ARG A 68 -5.08 9.43 -9.42
CA ARG A 68 -4.28 9.99 -8.32
C ARG A 68 -4.86 9.56 -6.97
N LEU A 69 -4.06 8.84 -6.20
CA LEU A 69 -4.42 8.40 -4.85
C LEU A 69 -3.96 9.45 -3.84
N THR A 70 -4.89 10.30 -3.41
CA THR A 70 -4.61 11.41 -2.49
C THR A 70 -4.91 11.07 -1.03
N GLU A 71 -5.78 10.09 -0.80
CA GLU A 71 -6.26 9.76 0.55
C GLU A 71 -5.38 8.75 1.31
N PRO A 72 -5.42 8.72 2.66
CA PRO A 72 -4.59 7.85 3.49
C PRO A 72 -4.83 6.34 3.30
N SER A 73 -6.03 5.93 2.86
CA SER A 73 -6.38 4.51 2.74
C SER A 73 -5.50 3.70 1.78
N ALA A 74 -4.82 4.38 0.85
CA ALA A 74 -3.90 3.75 -0.08
C ALA A 74 -2.53 3.40 0.55
N ASP A 75 -2.21 3.88 1.76
CA ASP A 75 -0.91 3.64 2.39
C ASP A 75 -0.60 2.14 2.52
N LEU A 76 -1.56 1.37 3.03
CA LEU A 76 -1.37 -0.07 3.22
C LEU A 76 -1.13 -0.80 1.90
N ALA A 77 -1.85 -0.42 0.84
CA ALA A 77 -1.68 -1.02 -0.48
C ALA A 77 -0.29 -0.71 -1.07
N VAL A 78 0.20 0.52 -0.92
CA VAL A 78 1.57 0.90 -1.30
C VAL A 78 2.59 0.09 -0.50
N CYS A 79 2.40 -0.03 0.82
CA CYS A 79 3.29 -0.81 1.67
C CYS A 79 3.38 -2.29 1.23
N LEU A 80 2.24 -2.93 0.96
CA LEU A 80 2.23 -4.32 0.51
C LEU A 80 2.78 -4.50 -0.90
N ALA A 81 2.56 -3.54 -1.80
CA ALA A 81 3.16 -3.57 -3.13
C ALA A 81 4.69 -3.55 -3.05
N ILE A 82 5.26 -2.66 -2.22
CA ILE A 82 6.72 -2.56 -2.00
C ILE A 82 7.25 -3.84 -1.36
N ALA A 83 6.59 -4.34 -0.31
CA ALA A 83 7.01 -5.55 0.39
C ALA A 83 6.97 -6.78 -0.53
N GLY A 84 5.89 -6.94 -1.31
CA GLY A 84 5.77 -8.02 -2.28
C GLY A 84 6.81 -7.95 -3.39
N ALA A 85 7.13 -6.75 -3.89
CA ALA A 85 8.19 -6.54 -4.87
C ALA A 85 9.59 -6.89 -4.31
N LEU A 86 9.88 -6.54 -3.05
CA LEU A 86 11.15 -6.83 -2.39
C LEU A 86 11.32 -8.34 -2.14
N GLU A 87 10.29 -8.98 -1.56
CA GLU A 87 10.34 -10.39 -1.14
C GLU A 87 9.95 -11.37 -2.26
N LYS A 88 9.59 -10.86 -3.44
CA LYS A 88 9.06 -11.62 -4.59
C LYS A 88 7.81 -12.44 -4.23
N ILE A 89 6.95 -11.89 -3.37
CA ILE A 89 5.69 -12.48 -2.94
C ILE A 89 4.54 -11.82 -3.69
N VAL A 90 3.68 -12.63 -4.29
CA VAL A 90 2.46 -12.18 -4.96
C VAL A 90 1.28 -12.36 -3.99
N LEU A 91 0.51 -11.30 -3.78
CA LEU A 91 -0.74 -11.40 -3.01
C LEU A 91 -1.71 -12.34 -3.73
N LYS A 92 -2.49 -13.11 -2.97
CA LYS A 92 -3.54 -13.98 -3.53
C LYS A 92 -4.42 -13.17 -4.48
N THR A 93 -4.75 -13.75 -5.63
CA THR A 93 -5.74 -13.18 -6.56
C THR A 93 -7.04 -12.86 -5.82
N GLN A 94 -7.72 -11.79 -6.22
CA GLN A 94 -8.96 -11.32 -5.56
C GLN A 94 -8.74 -10.81 -4.12
N THR A 95 -7.54 -10.33 -3.80
CA THR A 95 -7.26 -9.60 -2.55
C THR A 95 -7.39 -8.09 -2.76
N ILE A 96 -8.13 -7.43 -1.87
CA ILE A 96 -8.18 -5.97 -1.77
C ILE A 96 -7.62 -5.50 -0.44
N VAL A 97 -6.97 -4.35 -0.48
CA VAL A 97 -6.20 -3.82 0.64
C VAL A 97 -6.54 -2.36 0.83
N PHE A 98 -6.87 -1.91 2.04
CA PHE A 98 -7.01 -0.49 2.33
C PHE A 98 -6.82 -0.21 3.83
N GLY A 99 -6.18 0.91 4.14
CA GLY A 99 -5.89 1.34 5.50
C GLY A 99 -4.80 2.39 5.52
N GLU A 100 -4.82 3.22 6.55
CA GLU A 100 -3.74 4.18 6.82
C GLU A 100 -2.64 3.49 7.64
N VAL A 101 -1.39 3.87 7.39
CA VAL A 101 -0.24 3.36 8.12
C VAL A 101 0.33 4.47 9.01
N GLY A 102 0.29 4.27 10.31
CA GLY A 102 0.90 5.19 11.27
C GLY A 102 2.43 5.02 11.37
N LEU A 103 3.10 6.05 11.92
CA LEU A 103 4.56 6.07 12.10
C LEU A 103 5.09 4.97 13.04
N GLY A 104 4.24 4.43 13.92
CA GLY A 104 4.54 3.28 14.75
C GLY A 104 4.47 1.93 14.00
N GLY A 105 3.95 1.94 12.77
CA GLY A 105 3.66 0.74 11.98
C GLY A 105 2.27 0.15 12.25
N GLU A 106 1.45 0.83 13.04
CA GLU A 106 0.05 0.46 13.29
C GLU A 106 -0.84 0.76 12.09
N LEU A 107 -1.84 -0.09 11.87
CA LEU A 107 -2.86 0.08 10.84
C LEU A 107 -4.05 0.83 11.43
N ARG A 108 -4.45 1.91 10.77
CA ARG A 108 -5.51 2.82 11.23
C ARG A 108 -6.69 2.80 10.30
N LYS A 109 -7.89 2.77 10.90
CA LYS A 109 -9.17 2.86 10.17
C LYS A 109 -9.24 4.19 9.43
N VAL A 110 -9.87 4.15 8.26
CA VAL A 110 -10.10 5.30 7.38
C VAL A 110 -11.60 5.52 7.18
N PRO A 111 -12.05 6.71 6.72
CA PRO A 111 -13.46 6.94 6.43
C PRO A 111 -14.04 5.93 5.44
N GLY A 112 -15.29 5.52 5.71
CA GLY A 112 -16.08 4.66 4.84
C GLY A 112 -15.61 3.21 4.72
N MET A 113 -15.01 2.63 5.78
CA MET A 113 -14.62 1.22 5.85
C MET A 113 -15.71 0.27 5.31
N GLU A 114 -16.94 0.40 5.82
CA GLU A 114 -18.06 -0.48 5.44
C GLU A 114 -18.42 -0.36 3.96
N ARG A 115 -18.40 0.86 3.40
CA ARG A 115 -18.66 1.08 1.97
C ARG A 115 -17.60 0.42 1.11
N ARG A 116 -16.32 0.57 1.46
CA ARG A 116 -15.20 -0.08 0.77
C ARG A 116 -15.34 -1.59 0.82
N GLU A 117 -15.64 -2.15 1.98
CA GLU A 117 -15.84 -3.59 2.17
C GLU A 117 -17.02 -4.11 1.35
N LYS A 118 -18.18 -3.45 1.42
CA LYS A 118 -19.38 -3.84 0.68
C LYS A 118 -19.15 -3.82 -0.83
N GLU A 119 -18.53 -2.76 -1.34
CA GLU A 119 -18.24 -2.65 -2.77
C GLU A 119 -17.21 -3.69 -3.23
N SER A 120 -16.18 -3.92 -2.43
CA SER A 120 -15.16 -4.93 -2.74
C SER A 120 -15.76 -6.32 -2.85
N LYS A 121 -16.62 -6.70 -1.89
CA LYS A 121 -17.35 -7.97 -1.93
C LYS A 121 -18.29 -8.06 -3.13
N ARG A 122 -19.00 -6.97 -3.45
CA ARG A 122 -19.88 -6.88 -4.62
C ARG A 122 -19.14 -7.14 -5.93
N LEU A 123 -17.88 -6.71 -6.01
CA LEU A 123 -17.00 -6.89 -7.17
C LEU A 123 -16.21 -8.20 -7.16
N GLY A 124 -16.48 -9.11 -6.21
CA GLY A 124 -15.90 -10.46 -6.18
C GLY A 124 -14.60 -10.60 -5.39
N PHE A 125 -14.15 -9.58 -4.66
CA PHE A 125 -12.96 -9.74 -3.81
C PHE A 125 -13.27 -10.63 -2.60
N GLU A 126 -12.59 -11.77 -2.54
CA GLU A 126 -12.75 -12.78 -1.48
C GLU A 126 -12.00 -12.40 -0.21
N THR A 127 -10.85 -11.74 -0.35
CA THR A 127 -9.95 -11.42 0.76
C THR A 127 -9.83 -9.91 0.92
N ILE A 128 -10.13 -9.43 2.12
CA ILE A 128 -9.99 -8.01 2.49
C ILE A 128 -8.91 -7.91 3.55
N VAL A 129 -7.86 -7.14 3.26
CA VAL A 129 -6.81 -6.81 4.22
C VAL A 129 -6.99 -5.37 4.64
N SER A 130 -7.29 -5.15 5.92
CA SER A 130 -7.53 -3.82 6.45
C SER A 130 -7.21 -3.74 7.95
N PRO A 131 -7.27 -2.54 8.57
CA PRO A 131 -7.15 -2.36 10.02
C PRO A 131 -8.15 -3.17 10.86
N THR A 132 -9.20 -3.74 10.26
CA THR A 132 -10.13 -4.65 10.96
C THR A 132 -9.63 -6.09 11.02
N THR A 133 -8.79 -6.51 10.07
CA THR A 133 -8.28 -7.88 9.98
C THR A 133 -6.87 -8.02 10.55
N THR A 134 -6.09 -6.92 10.53
CA THR A 134 -4.72 -6.90 11.04
C THR A 134 -4.43 -5.56 11.72
N LYS A 135 -3.61 -5.58 12.78
CA LYS A 135 -3.34 -4.39 13.60
C LYS A 135 -2.04 -3.66 13.23
N THR A 136 -1.03 -4.36 12.71
CA THR A 136 0.29 -3.76 12.41
C THR A 136 0.86 -4.30 11.10
N LEU A 137 1.74 -3.52 10.46
CA LEU A 137 2.49 -3.97 9.29
C LEU A 137 3.37 -5.20 9.60
N LYS A 138 3.94 -5.24 10.80
CA LYS A 138 4.83 -6.33 11.21
C LYS A 138 4.09 -7.66 11.32
N ASP A 139 2.85 -7.65 11.81
CA ASP A 139 2.04 -8.88 11.91
C ASP A 139 1.57 -9.36 10.54
N LEU A 140 1.41 -8.44 9.59
CA LEU A 140 0.95 -8.74 8.24
C LEU A 140 2.05 -9.29 7.32
N LEU A 141 3.30 -8.87 7.54
CA LEU A 141 4.44 -9.18 6.67
C LEU A 141 5.35 -10.29 7.22
N LYS A 142 4.92 -10.97 8.28
CA LYS A 142 5.64 -12.08 8.90
C LYS A 142 5.16 -13.44 8.38
#